data_AF-A0A7L3VG94-F1
#
_entry.id   AF-A0A7L3VG94-F1
#
_cell.length_a   1.000
_cell.length_b   1.000
_cell.length_c   1.000
_cell.angle_alpha   90.00
_cell.angle_beta   90.00
_cell.angle_gamma   90.00
#
_symmetry.space_group_name_H-M   'P 1'
#
loop_
_entity.id
_entity.type
_entity.pdbx_description
1 polymer ?
#
loop_
_entity_poly.entity_id
_entity_poly.type
_entity_poly.pdbx_seq_one_letter_code
_entity_poly.pdbx_strand_id
1 'polypeptide(L)'
;VPVDGSHWLSMREVLDILRQRGHEVVVVAPEVSMHIKPSKNFVMKMFSVPYSKQELEKDFQAFFHVSFEEGTFFERFFHVLEGMKRITDLEFSSCEQLLQNKKLIRYLEESKF
;
A
#
# COMPACT_ATOMS: atom_id res chain seq x y z
N VAL A 1 -4.22 -5.12 -6.19
CA VAL A 1 -3.36 -6.15 -5.57
C VAL A 1 -2.79 -5.51 -4.33
N PRO A 2 -3.09 -6.02 -3.12
CA PRO A 2 -2.61 -5.39 -1.90
C PRO A 2 -1.08 -5.47 -1.86
N VAL A 3 -0.42 -4.31 -1.98
CA VAL A 3 1.05 -4.21 -2.08
C VAL A 3 1.71 -4.21 -0.69
N ASP A 4 0.98 -3.77 0.34
CA ASP A 4 1.43 -3.68 1.73
C ASP A 4 0.96 -4.90 2.59
N GLY A 5 1.18 -4.86 3.89
CA GLY A 5 0.80 -5.91 4.83
C GLY A 5 1.68 -7.16 4.69
N SER A 6 1.06 -8.33 4.77
CA SER A 6 1.76 -9.62 4.65
C SER A 6 2.50 -9.80 3.33
N HIS A 7 1.98 -9.21 2.24
CA HIS A 7 2.61 -9.25 0.92
C HIS A 7 3.95 -8.51 0.95
N TRP A 8 3.98 -7.29 1.49
CA TRP A 8 5.23 -6.53 1.64
C TRP A 8 6.22 -7.23 2.58
N LEU A 9 5.74 -7.75 3.72
CA LEU A 9 6.60 -8.46 4.68
C LEU A 9 7.32 -9.65 4.03
N SER A 10 6.63 -10.38 3.16
CA SER A 10 7.22 -11.48 2.40
C SER A 10 8.19 -10.99 1.32
N MET A 11 7.84 -9.89 0.62
CA MET A 11 8.71 -9.30 -0.41
C MET A 11 10.05 -8.80 0.14
N ARG A 12 10.12 -8.38 1.41
CA ARG A 12 11.36 -7.87 2.02
C ARG A 12 12.54 -8.83 1.87
N GLU A 13 12.33 -10.12 2.08
CA GLU A 13 13.40 -11.12 1.93
C GLU A 13 13.88 -11.22 0.47
N VAL A 14 12.94 -11.14 -0.47
CA VAL A 14 13.27 -11.14 -1.91
C VAL A 14 14.12 -9.92 -2.27
N LEU A 15 13.81 -8.73 -1.71
CA LEU A 15 14.60 -7.52 -1.96
C LEU A 15 16.04 -7.67 -1.46
N ASP A 16 16.23 -8.29 -0.30
CA ASP A 16 17.55 -8.52 0.28
C ASP A 16 18.37 -9.50 -0.58
N ILE A 17 17.75 -10.56 -1.08
CA ILE A 17 18.39 -11.53 -1.99
C ILE A 17 18.77 -10.86 -3.31
N LEU A 18 17.88 -10.05 -3.89
CA LEU A 18 18.16 -9.33 -5.15
C LEU A 18 19.36 -8.38 -4.99
N ARG A 19 19.42 -7.64 -3.88
CA ARG A 19 20.56 -6.78 -3.57
C ARG A 19 21.86 -7.58 -3.44
N GLN A 20 21.84 -8.70 -2.71
CA GLN A 20 23.02 -9.55 -2.54
C GLN A 20 23.54 -10.11 -3.87
N ARG A 21 22.64 -10.31 -4.84
CA ARG A 21 22.98 -10.72 -6.21
C ARG A 21 23.45 -9.58 -7.11
N GLY A 22 23.57 -8.37 -6.59
CA GLY A 22 24.06 -7.20 -7.32
C GLY A 22 22.98 -6.45 -8.11
N HIS A 23 21.70 -6.75 -7.89
CA HIS A 23 20.61 -5.98 -8.50
C HIS A 23 20.34 -4.68 -7.74
N GLU A 24 20.19 -3.59 -8.48
CA GLU A 24 19.60 -2.36 -7.95
C GLU A 24 18.08 -2.49 -7.94
N VAL A 25 17.46 -2.29 -6.78
CA VAL A 25 16.01 -2.35 -6.63
C VAL A 25 15.47 -0.98 -6.25
N VAL A 26 14.45 -0.54 -6.97
CA VAL A 26 13.66 0.65 -6.64
C VAL A 26 12.28 0.23 -6.14
N VAL A 27 11.90 0.72 -4.96
CA VAL A 27 10.58 0.53 -4.36
C VAL A 27 9.82 1.84 -4.45
N VAL A 28 8.66 1.80 -5.11
CA VAL A 28 7.72 2.93 -5.20
C VAL A 28 6.57 2.71 -4.23
N ALA A 29 6.32 3.66 -3.33
CA ALA A 29 5.27 3.55 -2.34
C ALA A 29 4.72 4.93 -1.91
N PRO A 30 3.47 5.02 -1.44
CA PRO A 30 2.96 6.25 -0.83
C PRO A 30 3.75 6.60 0.44
N GLU A 31 3.83 7.88 0.78
CA GLU A 31 4.46 8.36 2.03
C GLU A 31 3.73 7.83 3.28
N VAL A 32 2.44 7.55 3.14
CA VAL A 32 1.61 6.91 4.15
C VAL A 32 1.38 5.45 3.77
N SER A 33 1.98 4.55 4.54
CA SER A 33 1.87 3.10 4.37
C SER A 33 1.85 2.40 5.74
N MET A 34 1.42 1.13 5.78
CA MET A 34 1.38 0.33 7.01
C MET A 34 2.79 -0.17 7.38
N HIS A 35 3.44 -0.92 6.48
CA HIS A 35 4.70 -1.62 6.76
C HIS A 35 5.86 -1.19 5.86
N ILE A 36 5.61 -0.47 4.77
CA ILE A 36 6.66 -0.04 3.84
C ILE A 36 7.46 1.12 4.45
N LYS A 37 8.75 0.91 4.68
CA LYS A 37 9.63 1.92 5.30
C LYS A 37 10.95 2.03 4.53
N PRO A 38 11.60 3.20 4.58
CA PRO A 38 12.94 3.36 4.03
C PRO A 38 13.91 2.33 4.62
N SER A 39 14.73 1.76 3.75
CA SER A 39 15.77 0.79 4.11
C SER A 39 17.05 1.10 3.36
N LYS A 40 18.20 0.63 3.87
CA LYS A 40 19.46 0.69 3.14
C LYS A 40 19.53 -0.36 2.01
N ASN A 41 18.57 -1.29 1.96
CA ASN A 41 18.60 -2.44 1.04
C ASN A 41 18.01 -2.15 -0.35
N PHE A 42 17.32 -1.03 -0.53
CA PHE A 42 16.73 -0.63 -1.80
C PHE A 42 16.64 0.89 -1.86
N VAL A 43 16.50 1.42 -3.07
CA VAL A 43 16.18 2.83 -3.27
C VAL A 43 14.68 3.02 -3.14
N MET A 44 14.24 3.94 -2.31
CA MET A 44 12.81 4.22 -2.12
C MET A 44 12.41 5.52 -2.82
N LYS A 45 11.33 5.47 -3.60
CA LYS A 45 10.67 6.65 -4.19
C LYS A 45 9.28 6.78 -3.57
N MET A 46 9.06 7.89 -2.88
CA MET A 46 7.80 8.18 -2.20
C MET A 46 6.98 9.21 -2.97
N PHE A 47 5.66 9.08 -2.91
CA PHE A 47 4.70 10.05 -3.42
C PHE A 47 3.65 10.38 -2.35
N SER A 48 3.14 11.61 -2.38
CA SER A 48 2.16 12.08 -1.41
C SER A 48 0.77 11.54 -1.70
N VAL A 49 -0.04 11.41 -0.65
CA VAL A 49 -1.41 10.88 -0.72
C VAL A 49 -2.36 11.71 0.13
N PRO A 50 -3.66 11.82 -0.24
CA PRO A 50 -4.60 12.72 0.43
C PRO A 50 -5.25 12.08 1.66
N TYR A 51 -4.51 11.25 2.40
CA TYR A 51 -4.98 10.61 3.61
C TYR A 51 -3.84 10.49 4.62
N SER A 52 -4.18 10.57 5.90
CA SER A 52 -3.25 10.43 7.01
C SER A 52 -3.02 8.96 7.39
N LYS A 53 -1.95 8.72 8.14
CA LYS A 53 -1.69 7.40 8.72
C LYS A 53 -2.81 6.93 9.66
N GLN A 54 -3.45 7.87 10.36
CA GLN A 54 -4.54 7.56 11.27
C GLN A 54 -5.79 7.11 10.51
N GLU A 55 -6.12 7.75 9.39
CA GLU A 55 -7.23 7.33 8.52
C GLU A 55 -6.99 5.94 7.94
N LEU A 56 -5.79 5.69 7.41
CA LEU A 56 -5.41 4.37 6.90
C LEU A 56 -5.58 3.28 7.98
N GLU A 57 -5.01 3.49 9.17
CA GLU A 57 -5.09 2.53 10.26
C GLU A 57 -6.54 2.32 10.73
N LYS A 58 -7.33 3.38 10.83
CA LYS A 58 -8.74 3.33 11.23
C LYS A 58 -9.55 2.47 10.26
N ASP A 59 -9.41 2.70 8.95
CA ASP A 59 -10.19 1.95 7.95
C ASP A 59 -9.74 0.49 7.87
N PHE A 60 -8.45 0.20 8.02
CA PHE A 60 -7.96 -1.18 8.14
C PHE A 60 -8.48 -1.87 9.41
N GLN A 61 -8.44 -1.21 10.56
CA GLN A 61 -8.97 -1.76 11.81
C GLN A 61 -10.48 -2.03 11.73
N ALA A 62 -11.24 -1.10 11.14
CA ALA A 62 -12.67 -1.28 10.91
C ALA A 62 -12.93 -2.50 10.01
N PHE A 63 -12.20 -2.63 8.89
CA PHE A 63 -12.33 -3.77 8.00
C PHE A 63 -12.09 -5.12 8.70
N PHE A 64 -11.09 -5.21 9.57
CA PHE A 64 -10.85 -6.43 10.37
C PHE A 64 -11.92 -6.65 11.44
N HIS A 65 -12.35 -5.60 12.15
CA HIS A 65 -13.37 -5.71 13.21
C HIS A 65 -14.69 -6.26 12.70
N VAL A 66 -15.11 -5.89 11.49
CA VAL A 66 -16.35 -6.40 10.86
C VAL A 66 -16.41 -7.93 10.82
N SER A 67 -15.26 -8.61 10.72
CA SER A 67 -15.21 -10.07 10.73
C SER A 67 -15.65 -10.69 12.07
N PHE A 68 -15.54 -9.93 13.15
CA PHE A 68 -15.85 -10.33 14.53
C PHE A 68 -17.13 -9.69 15.07
N GLU A 69 -17.79 -8.83 14.30
CA GLU A 69 -19.04 -8.18 14.70
C GLU A 69 -20.19 -9.19 14.76
N GLU A 70 -20.94 -9.15 15.86
CA GLU A 70 -22.21 -9.85 16.01
C GLU A 70 -23.30 -9.11 15.21
N GLY A 71 -24.30 -9.86 14.73
CA GLY A 71 -25.41 -9.30 13.97
C GLY A 71 -26.02 -10.31 13.02
N THR A 72 -27.12 -9.93 12.39
CA THR A 72 -27.73 -10.72 11.33
C THR A 72 -26.79 -10.82 10.13
N PHE A 73 -27.00 -11.84 9.30
CA PHE A 73 -26.22 -12.01 8.06
C PHE A 73 -26.20 -10.75 7.19
N PHE A 74 -27.36 -10.09 7.04
CA PHE A 74 -27.48 -8.90 6.20
C PHE A 74 -26.73 -7.70 6.76
N GLU A 75 -26.80 -7.44 8.06
CA GLU A 75 -26.05 -6.35 8.71
C GLU A 75 -24.55 -6.56 8.50
N ARG A 76 -24.04 -7.76 8.81
CA ARG A 76 -22.63 -8.11 8.61
C ARG A 76 -22.22 -7.98 7.15
N PHE A 77 -23.05 -8.42 6.22
CA PHE A 77 -22.78 -8.30 4.79
C PHE A 77 -22.62 -6.83 4.35
N PHE A 78 -23.50 -5.94 4.79
CA PHE A 78 -23.40 -4.51 4.45
C PHE A 78 -22.17 -3.86 5.10
N HIS A 79 -21.83 -4.20 6.34
CA HIS A 79 -20.61 -3.71 6.98
C HIS A 79 -19.34 -4.16 6.24
N VAL A 80 -19.30 -5.41 5.76
CA VAL A 80 -18.17 -5.90 4.94
C VAL A 80 -18.06 -5.09 3.65
N LEU A 81 -19.17 -4.86 2.95
CA LEU A 81 -19.17 -4.07 1.72
C LEU A 81 -18.71 -2.63 1.95
N GLU A 82 -19.15 -2.00 3.05
CA GLU A 82 -18.73 -0.64 3.39
C GLU A 82 -17.23 -0.59 3.70
N GLY A 83 -16.71 -1.54 4.48
CA GLY A 83 -15.28 -1.65 4.76
C GLY A 83 -14.45 -1.88 3.49
N MET A 84 -14.88 -2.80 2.62
CA MET A 84 -14.21 -3.05 1.33
C MET A 84 -14.19 -1.81 0.46
N LYS A 85 -15.30 -1.06 0.43
CA LYS A 85 -15.38 0.19 -0.34
C LYS A 85 -14.35 1.21 0.16
N ARG A 86 -14.27 1.45 1.47
CA ARG A 86 -13.31 2.42 2.04
C ARG A 86 -11.85 2.05 1.73
N ILE A 87 -11.49 0.77 1.88
CA ILE A 87 -10.14 0.30 1.53
C ILE A 87 -9.87 0.48 0.03
N THR A 88 -10.84 0.13 -0.82
CA THR A 88 -10.70 0.30 -2.28
C THR A 88 -10.57 1.77 -2.67
N ASP A 89 -11.31 2.68 -2.02
CA ASP A 89 -11.23 4.12 -2.27
C ASP A 89 -9.83 4.67 -1.93
N LEU A 90 -9.22 4.23 -0.82
CA LEU A 90 -7.83 4.57 -0.45
C LEU A 90 -6.82 4.03 -1.47
N GLU A 91 -6.96 2.78 -1.91
CA GLU A 91 -6.10 2.20 -2.94
C GLU A 91 -6.21 2.95 -4.27
N PHE A 92 -7.44 3.27 -4.69
CA PHE A 92 -7.68 4.00 -5.94
C PHE A 92 -7.12 5.43 -5.89
N SER A 93 -7.32 6.13 -4.77
CA SER A 93 -6.72 7.44 -4.53
C SER A 93 -5.20 7.39 -4.60
N SER A 94 -4.57 6.36 -4.03
CA SER A 94 -3.12 6.16 -4.10
C SER A 94 -2.65 5.97 -5.54
N CYS A 95 -3.35 5.16 -6.33
CA CYS A 95 -3.06 4.97 -7.75
C CYS A 95 -3.18 6.28 -8.54
N GLU A 96 -4.24 7.06 -8.29
CA GLU A 96 -4.42 8.37 -8.92
C GLU A 96 -3.26 9.31 -8.60
N GLN A 97 -2.87 9.43 -7.32
CA GLN A 97 -1.75 10.29 -6.92
C GLN A 97 -0.41 9.85 -7.51
N LEU A 98 -0.16 8.53 -7.59
CA LEU A 98 1.02 8.00 -8.26
C LEU A 98 1.08 8.44 -9.73
N LEU A 99 -0.04 8.28 -10.47
CA LEU A 99 -0.12 8.64 -11.88
C LEU A 99 -0.05 10.16 -12.11
N GLN A 100 -0.56 10.95 -11.16
CA GLN A 100 -0.46 12.41 -11.20
C GLN A 100 0.96 12.92 -10.88
N ASN A 101 1.81 12.12 -10.22
CA ASN A 101 3.20 12.48 -9.93
C ASN A 101 4.09 12.39 -11.18
N LYS A 102 3.98 13.38 -12.07
CA LYS A 102 4.70 13.45 -13.34
C LYS A 102 6.22 13.31 -13.20
N LYS A 103 6.80 13.82 -12.12
CA LYS A 103 8.24 13.72 -11.86
C LYS A 103 8.64 12.27 -11.61
N LEU A 104 7.87 11.55 -10.81
CA LEU A 104 8.11 10.15 -10.51
C LEU A 104 7.85 9.28 -11.74
N ILE A 105 6.74 9.48 -12.45
CA ILE A 105 6.43 8.75 -13.69
C ILE A 105 7.55 8.93 -14.73
N ARG A 106 7.99 10.17 -14.95
CA ARG A 106 9.11 10.45 -15.86
C ARG A 106 10.40 9.75 -15.43
N TYR A 107 10.72 9.73 -14.14
CA TYR A 107 11.87 8.99 -13.64
C TYR A 107 11.76 7.49 -13.96
N LEU A 108 10.58 6.89 -13.79
CA LEU A 108 10.35 5.47 -14.09
C LEU A 108 10.51 5.18 -15.58
N GLU A 109 9.96 6.04 -16.46
CA GLU A 109 10.11 5.94 -17.91
C GLU A 109 11.57 6.05 -18.37
N GLU A 110 12.31 7.01 -17.82
CA GLU A 110 13.71 7.28 -18.18
C GLU A 110 14.68 6.21 -17.65
N SER A 111 14.34 5.56 -16.52
CA SER A 111 15.22 4.58 -15.87
C SER A 111 15.31 3.25 -16.63
N LYS A 112 14.34 2.94 -17.51
CA LYS A 112 14.34 1.73 -18.36
C LYS A 112 14.64 0.42 -17.60
N PHE A 113 14.06 0.28 -16.41
CA PHE A 113 14.10 -0.98 -15.64
C PHE A 113 13.55 -2.16 -16.46
#